data_AF-A0A7L1DII0-F1
#
_entry.id   AF-A0A7L1DII0-F1
#
_cell.length_a   1.000
_cell.length_b   1.000
_cell.length_c   1.000
_cell.angle_alpha   90.00
_cell.angle_beta   90.00
_cell.angle_gamma   90.00
#
_symmetry.space_group_name_H-M   'P 1'
#
loop_
_entity.id
_entity.type
_entity.pdbx_description
1 polymer ?
#
loop_
_entity_poly.entity_id
_entity_poly.type
_entity_poly.pdbx_seq_one_letter_code
_entity_poly.pdbx_strand_id
1 'polypeptide(L)'
;FLDAYDCTRRGSYPAVLRGLALAARSLPEPRPRQLLQHLCAQVQGGARPRLAQLLAVRSLFSGSPLVLNRLQGDHVRALSRVLFLTPHLPAVWLRRRLLSHVLEIQHLDRALLRLGLGQLSEEELRAACYLRGLNSTHLGQAECQAWLEQWLGLSCELQASEASLLAHSMVLLSLNYTQP
;
A
#
# COMPACT_ATOMS: atom_id res chain seq x y z
N PHE A 1 9.02 -15.92 -13.35
CA PHE A 1 7.59 -16.08 -12.97
C PHE A 1 7.11 -14.86 -12.19
N LEU A 2 7.73 -14.51 -11.05
CA LEU A 2 7.34 -13.35 -10.24
C LEU A 2 7.41 -12.01 -11.01
N ASP A 3 8.36 -11.85 -11.94
CA ASP A 3 8.50 -10.61 -12.73
C ASP A 3 7.29 -10.34 -13.64
N ALA A 4 6.64 -11.38 -14.18
CA ALA A 4 5.45 -11.20 -15.01
C ALA A 4 4.25 -10.69 -14.19
N TYR A 5 4.10 -11.20 -12.96
CA TYR A 5 3.10 -10.71 -12.01
C TYR A 5 3.45 -9.30 -11.53
N ASP A 6 4.72 -9.01 -11.30
CA ASP A 6 5.16 -7.67 -10.93
C ASP A 6 4.91 -6.65 -12.05
N CYS A 7 5.20 -6.96 -13.31
CA CYS A 7 4.86 -6.10 -14.45
C CYS A 7 3.36 -5.75 -14.47
N THR A 8 2.50 -6.74 -14.23
CA THR A 8 1.04 -6.55 -14.16
C THR A 8 0.66 -5.65 -12.97
N ARG A 9 1.27 -5.89 -11.81
CA ARG A 9 1.05 -5.12 -10.57
C ARG A 9 1.48 -3.66 -10.74
N ARG A 10 2.70 -3.43 -11.22
CA ARG A 10 3.29 -2.11 -11.49
C ARG A 10 2.50 -1.33 -12.53
N GLY A 11 1.92 -2.01 -13.52
CA GLY A 11 1.00 -1.39 -14.48
C GLY A 11 -0.22 -0.71 -13.83
N SER A 12 -0.59 -1.12 -12.62
CA SER A 12 -1.70 -0.52 -11.86
C SER A 12 -1.28 0.68 -10.98
N TYR A 13 0.02 0.83 -10.69
CA TYR A 13 0.52 1.86 -9.75
C TYR A 13 0.19 3.29 -10.19
N PRO A 14 0.35 3.68 -11.48
CA PRO A 14 0.01 5.02 -11.92
C PRO A 14 -1.48 5.34 -11.73
N ALA A 15 -2.36 4.36 -11.93
CA ALA A 15 -3.80 4.55 -11.74
C ALA A 15 -4.15 4.77 -10.26
N VAL A 16 -3.53 4.01 -9.35
CA VAL A 16 -3.71 4.19 -7.89
C VAL A 16 -3.20 5.56 -7.46
N LEU A 17 -2.00 5.96 -7.88
CA LEU A 17 -1.41 7.22 -7.46
C LEU A 17 -2.19 8.43 -8.01
N ARG A 18 -2.65 8.37 -9.27
CA ARG A 18 -3.54 9.39 -9.85
C ARG A 18 -4.88 9.45 -9.13
N GLY A 19 -5.50 8.30 -8.87
CA GLY A 19 -6.78 8.23 -8.16
C GLY A 19 -6.70 8.83 -6.75
N LEU A 20 -5.61 8.55 -6.03
CA LEU A 20 -5.35 9.13 -4.71
C LEU A 20 -5.13 10.64 -4.78
N ALA A 21 -4.35 11.13 -5.75
CA ALA A 21 -4.12 12.56 -5.95
C ALA A 21 -5.42 13.31 -6.32
N LEU A 22 -6.29 12.71 -7.13
CA LEU A 22 -7.61 13.27 -7.46
C LEU A 22 -8.52 13.30 -6.24
N ALA A 23 -8.58 12.21 -5.47
CA ALA A 23 -9.36 12.16 -4.24
C ALA A 23 -8.87 13.14 -3.17
N ALA A 24 -7.56 13.42 -3.14
CA ALA A 24 -7.02 14.45 -2.25
C ALA A 24 -7.59 15.84 -2.57
N ARG A 25 -7.82 16.18 -3.84
CA ARG A 25 -8.34 17.50 -4.26
C ARG A 25 -9.75 17.80 -3.75
N SER A 26 -10.56 16.76 -3.49
CA SER A 26 -11.93 16.91 -2.99
C SER A 26 -12.06 16.92 -1.47
N LEU A 27 -10.96 16.76 -0.72
CA LEU A 27 -10.98 16.76 0.75
C LEU A 27 -11.28 18.14 1.31
N PRO A 28 -12.25 18.35 2.22
CA PRO A 28 -12.65 19.67 2.66
C PRO A 28 -11.55 20.41 3.46
N GLU A 29 -10.80 19.70 4.31
CA GLU A 29 -9.83 20.31 5.23
C GLU A 29 -8.52 20.68 4.54
N PRO A 30 -8.03 21.93 4.68
CA PRO A 30 -6.89 22.43 3.92
C PRO A 30 -5.55 21.78 4.31
N ARG A 31 -5.27 21.61 5.61
CA ARG A 31 -3.97 21.05 6.06
C ARG A 31 -3.82 19.56 5.70
N PRO A 32 -4.77 18.67 6.04
CA PRO A 32 -4.66 17.26 5.64
C PRO A 32 -4.64 17.08 4.11
N ARG A 33 -5.44 17.88 3.38
CA ARG A 33 -5.40 17.94 1.91
C ARG A 33 -3.99 18.22 1.40
N GLN A 34 -3.34 19.27 1.90
CA GLN A 34 -1.99 19.65 1.49
C GLN A 34 -0.97 18.54 1.79
N LEU A 35 -1.05 17.90 2.97
CA LEU A 35 -0.17 16.78 3.33
C LEU A 35 -0.28 15.62 2.34
N LEU A 36 -1.51 15.20 2.00
CA LEU A 36 -1.71 14.12 1.05
C LEU A 36 -1.31 14.50 -0.37
N GLN A 37 -1.58 15.73 -0.80
CA GLN A 37 -1.13 16.24 -2.11
C GLN A 37 0.39 16.26 -2.21
N HIS A 38 1.08 16.73 -1.16
CA HIS A 38 2.52 16.75 -1.09
C HIS A 38 3.12 15.34 -1.11
N LEU A 39 2.57 14.42 -0.32
CA LEU A 39 2.95 13.01 -0.33
C LEU A 39 2.83 12.40 -1.74
N CYS A 40 1.69 12.61 -2.41
CA CYS A 40 1.50 12.14 -3.78
C CYS A 40 2.50 12.75 -4.76
N ALA A 41 2.76 14.05 -4.69
CA ALA A 41 3.70 14.74 -5.56
C ALA A 41 5.14 14.25 -5.36
N GLN A 42 5.55 14.04 -4.12
CA GLN A 42 6.87 13.49 -3.80
C GLN A 42 7.04 12.08 -4.37
N VAL A 43 6.06 11.21 -4.17
CA VAL A 43 6.08 9.85 -4.71
C VAL A 43 6.04 9.85 -6.25
N GLN A 44 5.29 10.75 -6.88
CA GLN A 44 5.33 10.95 -8.34
C GLN A 44 6.70 11.43 -8.82
N GLY A 45 7.40 12.24 -8.02
CA GLY A 45 8.75 12.74 -8.29
C GLY A 45 9.87 11.75 -7.97
N GLY A 46 9.58 10.48 -7.67
CA GLY A 46 10.59 9.45 -7.40
C GLY A 46 11.00 9.32 -5.93
N ALA A 47 10.43 10.11 -5.01
CA ALA A 47 10.79 10.02 -3.60
C ALA A 47 10.16 8.78 -2.93
N ARG A 48 10.88 8.21 -1.96
CA ARG A 48 10.36 7.16 -1.07
C ARG A 48 9.73 7.82 0.16
N PRO A 49 8.42 7.60 0.42
CA PRO A 49 7.76 8.28 1.52
C PRO A 49 8.24 7.73 2.86
N ARG A 50 8.39 8.59 3.86
CA ARG A 50 8.77 8.20 5.23
C ARG A 50 7.53 7.72 6.00
N LEU A 51 7.73 6.83 6.97
CA LEU A 51 6.66 6.35 7.85
C LEU A 51 5.85 7.50 8.49
N ALA A 52 6.52 8.53 9.00
CA ALA A 52 5.87 9.70 9.59
C ALA A 52 4.92 10.43 8.62
N GLN A 53 5.26 10.48 7.33
CA GLN A 53 4.41 11.14 6.32
C GLN A 53 3.13 10.34 6.06
N LEU A 54 3.22 9.00 6.07
CA LEU A 54 2.08 8.11 5.92
C LEU A 54 1.17 8.17 7.16
N LEU A 55 1.76 8.14 8.36
CA LEU A 55 0.99 8.26 9.61
C LEU A 55 0.33 9.64 9.75
N ALA A 56 0.96 10.71 9.26
CA ALA A 56 0.39 12.06 9.31
C ALA A 56 -0.91 12.21 8.51
N VAL A 57 -1.17 11.33 7.52
CA VAL A 57 -2.39 11.35 6.70
C VAL A 57 -3.42 10.30 7.13
N ARG A 58 -3.17 9.48 8.16
CA ARG A 58 -4.02 8.33 8.50
C ARG A 58 -5.48 8.70 8.81
N SER A 59 -5.70 9.85 9.44
CA SER A 59 -7.05 10.33 9.77
C SER A 59 -7.91 10.59 8.53
N LEU A 60 -7.28 10.87 7.37
CA LEU A 60 -7.99 11.00 6.10
C LEU A 60 -8.55 9.67 5.60
N PHE A 61 -8.06 8.54 6.10
CA PHE A 61 -8.53 7.22 5.70
C PHE A 61 -9.48 6.61 6.72
N SER A 62 -9.75 7.30 7.84
CA SER A 62 -10.80 6.99 8.79
C SER A 62 -11.99 7.95 8.61
N GLY A 63 -13.20 7.45 8.35
CA GLY A 63 -14.43 8.27 8.28
C GLY A 63 -14.54 9.29 7.12
N SER A 64 -13.49 9.48 6.32
CA SER A 64 -13.41 10.44 5.19
C SER A 64 -13.74 9.79 3.82
N PRO A 65 -13.86 10.53 2.70
CA PRO A 65 -14.03 9.95 1.35
C PRO A 65 -12.94 8.95 0.92
N LEU A 66 -11.79 8.88 1.60
CA LEU A 66 -10.74 7.91 1.26
C LEU A 66 -10.94 6.52 1.87
N VAL A 67 -11.98 6.30 2.68
CA VAL A 67 -12.32 4.95 3.15
C VAL A 67 -12.65 4.04 1.96
N LEU A 68 -12.26 2.76 2.03
CA LEU A 68 -12.45 1.79 0.94
C LEU A 68 -13.88 1.78 0.37
N ASN A 69 -14.88 1.91 1.25
CA ASN A 69 -16.30 1.90 0.88
C ASN A 69 -16.73 3.09 0.01
N ARG A 70 -16.00 4.22 0.04
CA ARG A 70 -16.31 5.44 -0.70
C ARG A 70 -15.42 5.66 -1.93
N LEU A 71 -14.39 4.84 -2.10
CA LEU A 71 -13.53 4.92 -3.29
C LEU A 71 -14.31 4.63 -4.56
N GLN A 72 -13.98 5.34 -5.63
CA GLN A 72 -14.57 5.14 -6.96
C GLN A 72 -14.27 3.73 -7.50
N GLY A 73 -15.16 3.19 -8.32
CA GLY A 73 -15.07 1.80 -8.80
C GLY A 73 -13.75 1.49 -9.52
N ASP A 74 -13.29 2.39 -10.38
CA ASP A 74 -12.00 2.22 -11.09
C ASP A 74 -10.79 2.25 -10.17
N HIS A 75 -10.87 3.07 -9.12
CA HIS A 75 -9.80 3.17 -8.13
C HIS A 75 -9.72 1.89 -7.29
N VAL A 76 -10.86 1.34 -6.89
CA VAL A 76 -10.93 0.01 -6.23
C VAL A 76 -10.42 -1.09 -7.16
N ARG A 77 -10.75 -1.06 -8.45
CA ARG A 77 -10.22 -2.01 -9.44
C ARG A 77 -8.71 -1.91 -9.57
N ALA A 78 -8.15 -0.71 -9.58
CA ALA A 78 -6.70 -0.51 -9.62
C ALA A 78 -6.02 -1.09 -8.38
N LEU A 79 -6.53 -0.80 -7.18
CA LEU A 79 -6.04 -1.39 -5.93
C LEU A 79 -6.20 -2.92 -5.90
N SER A 80 -7.32 -3.44 -6.42
CA SER A 80 -7.57 -4.89 -6.50
C SER A 80 -6.53 -5.61 -7.35
N ARG A 81 -6.11 -5.01 -8.48
CA ARG A 81 -5.06 -5.57 -9.34
C ARG A 81 -3.69 -5.60 -8.66
N VAL A 82 -3.37 -4.61 -7.82
CA VAL A 82 -2.13 -4.60 -7.03
C VAL A 82 -2.03 -5.82 -6.12
N LEU A 83 -3.17 -6.29 -5.63
CA LEU A 83 -3.30 -7.46 -4.76
C LEU A 83 -3.71 -8.74 -5.50
N PHE A 84 -3.62 -8.74 -6.83
CA PHE A 84 -4.00 -9.88 -7.68
C PHE A 84 -5.44 -10.39 -7.48
N LEU A 85 -6.34 -9.54 -6.99
CA LEU A 85 -7.75 -9.83 -6.86
C LEU A 85 -8.44 -9.70 -8.23
N THR A 86 -9.38 -10.60 -8.52
CA THR A 86 -10.14 -10.62 -9.77
C THR A 86 -10.93 -9.31 -9.95
N PRO A 87 -10.57 -8.41 -10.90
CA PRO A 87 -11.10 -7.05 -10.95
C PRO A 87 -12.45 -6.93 -11.69
N HIS A 88 -12.97 -8.03 -12.24
CA HIS A 88 -14.20 -8.06 -13.06
C HIS A 88 -15.49 -8.17 -12.22
N LEU A 89 -15.38 -8.26 -10.90
CA LEU A 89 -16.53 -8.32 -10.01
C LEU A 89 -17.20 -6.94 -9.86
N PRO A 90 -18.50 -6.90 -9.48
CA PRO A 90 -19.16 -5.66 -9.09
C PRO A 90 -18.38 -4.91 -7.99
N ALA A 91 -18.36 -3.58 -8.06
CA ALA A 91 -17.52 -2.75 -7.20
C ALA A 91 -17.77 -2.97 -5.70
N VAL A 92 -19.00 -3.29 -5.29
CA VAL A 92 -19.33 -3.60 -3.88
C VAL A 92 -18.57 -4.85 -3.40
N TRP A 93 -18.48 -5.87 -4.24
CA TRP A 93 -17.77 -7.12 -3.91
C TRP A 93 -16.27 -6.92 -3.94
N LEU A 94 -15.75 -6.16 -4.91
CA LEU A 94 -14.34 -5.79 -4.93
C LEU A 94 -13.92 -5.08 -3.65
N ARG A 95 -14.70 -4.11 -3.17
CA ARG A 95 -14.42 -3.40 -1.91
C ARG A 95 -14.36 -4.35 -0.72
N ARG A 96 -15.30 -5.29 -0.62
CA ARG A 96 -15.32 -6.31 0.45
C ARG A 96 -14.09 -7.22 0.37
N ARG A 97 -13.77 -7.77 -0.81
CA ARG A 97 -12.60 -8.64 -1.01
C ARG A 97 -11.30 -7.91 -0.70
N LEU A 98 -11.17 -6.67 -1.19
CA LEU A 98 -10.02 -5.82 -0.94
C LEU A 98 -9.85 -5.53 0.56
N LEU A 99 -10.93 -5.16 1.25
CA LEU A 99 -10.91 -4.93 2.70
C LEU A 99 -10.48 -6.21 3.45
N SER A 100 -11.13 -7.35 3.18
CA SER A 100 -10.80 -8.61 3.84
C SER A 100 -9.34 -9.00 3.64
N HIS A 101 -8.83 -8.90 2.42
CA HIS A 101 -7.45 -9.28 2.10
C HIS A 101 -6.42 -8.34 2.74
N VAL A 102 -6.70 -7.03 2.77
CA VAL A 102 -5.81 -6.07 3.43
C VAL A 102 -5.77 -6.29 4.95
N LEU A 103 -6.92 -6.62 5.56
CA LEU A 103 -6.97 -6.96 6.98
C LEU A 103 -6.25 -8.28 7.29
N GLU A 104 -6.35 -9.28 6.42
CA GLU A 104 -5.60 -10.53 6.52
C GLU A 104 -4.08 -10.26 6.52
N ILE A 105 -3.59 -9.43 5.59
CA ILE A 105 -2.19 -9.01 5.58
C ILE A 105 -1.81 -8.29 6.88
N GLN A 106 -2.66 -7.40 7.39
CA GLN A 106 -2.42 -6.72 8.67
C GLN A 106 -2.36 -7.70 9.85
N HIS A 107 -3.16 -8.77 9.85
CA HIS A 107 -3.08 -9.80 10.88
C HIS A 107 -1.77 -10.60 10.78
N LEU A 108 -1.36 -10.95 9.56
CA LEU A 108 -0.06 -11.58 9.32
C LEU A 108 1.09 -10.66 9.76
N ASP A 109 0.99 -9.35 9.53
CA ASP A 109 1.98 -8.37 9.97
C ASP A 109 2.15 -8.34 11.48
N ARG A 110 1.05 -8.35 12.24
CA ARG A 110 1.10 -8.38 13.70
C ARG A 110 1.72 -9.68 14.22
N ALA A 111 1.47 -10.80 13.56
CA ALA A 111 2.13 -12.07 13.89
C ALA A 111 3.63 -12.01 13.55
N LEU A 112 3.97 -11.45 12.39
CA LEU A 112 5.34 -11.30 11.93
C LEU A 112 6.17 -10.38 12.84
N LEU A 113 5.58 -9.28 13.32
CA LEU A 113 6.21 -8.37 14.27
C LEU A 113 6.52 -9.07 15.60
N ARG A 114 5.65 -9.97 16.06
CA ARG A 114 5.87 -10.78 17.28
C ARG A 114 6.94 -11.85 17.10
N LEU A 115 7.00 -12.47 15.92
CA LEU A 115 8.05 -13.45 15.57
C LEU A 115 9.43 -12.78 15.49
N GLY A 116 9.48 -11.58 14.91
CA GLY A 116 10.70 -10.83 14.65
C GLY A 116 11.32 -11.20 13.30
N LEU A 117 11.78 -10.18 12.56
CA LEU A 117 12.31 -10.37 11.20
C LEU A 117 13.59 -11.20 11.13
N GLY A 118 14.40 -11.19 12.20
CA GLY A 118 15.62 -11.99 12.29
C GLY A 118 15.40 -13.51 12.31
N GLN A 119 14.15 -13.97 12.44
CA GLN A 119 13.78 -15.38 12.37
C GLN A 119 13.46 -15.84 10.94
N LEU A 120 13.35 -14.93 9.98
CA LEU A 120 13.01 -15.27 8.61
C LEU A 120 14.23 -15.74 7.84
N SER A 121 14.04 -16.80 7.05
CA SER A 121 14.99 -17.13 5.98
C SER A 121 15.01 -16.02 4.91
N GLU A 122 16.03 -16.03 4.04
CA GLU A 122 16.11 -15.07 2.95
C GLU A 122 14.92 -15.20 1.97
N GLU A 123 14.48 -16.44 1.72
CA GLU A 123 13.29 -16.73 0.91
C GLU A 123 12.01 -16.23 1.58
N GLU A 124 11.85 -16.45 2.88
CA GLU A 124 10.69 -15.97 3.64
C GLU A 124 10.63 -14.44 3.68
N LEU A 125 11.78 -13.77 3.85
CA LEU A 125 11.88 -12.32 3.80
C LEU A 125 11.43 -11.78 2.43
N ARG A 126 11.92 -12.38 1.33
CA ARG A 126 11.51 -12.00 -0.03
C ARG A 126 10.03 -12.26 -0.28
N ALA A 127 9.52 -13.42 0.15
CA ALA A 127 8.09 -13.74 0.03
C ALA A 127 7.22 -12.76 0.83
N ALA A 128 7.65 -12.38 2.04
CA ALA A 128 6.96 -11.41 2.86
C ALA A 128 6.92 -10.02 2.18
N CYS A 129 8.02 -9.56 1.60
CA CYS A 129 8.09 -8.34 0.81
C CYS A 129 7.14 -8.40 -0.40
N TYR A 130 7.18 -9.49 -1.16
CA TYR A 130 6.37 -9.70 -2.35
C TYR A 130 4.87 -9.69 -2.06
N LEU A 131 4.43 -10.34 -0.98
CA LEU A 131 3.02 -10.34 -0.55
C LEU A 131 2.48 -8.93 -0.32
N ARG A 132 3.34 -7.99 0.08
CA ARG A 132 2.97 -6.63 0.52
C ARG A 132 3.17 -5.56 -0.54
N GLY A 133 3.59 -5.93 -1.75
CA GLY A 133 3.71 -4.99 -2.86
C GLY A 133 5.12 -4.86 -3.45
N LEU A 134 6.16 -5.33 -2.76
CA LEU A 134 7.54 -5.13 -3.18
C LEU A 134 8.06 -6.28 -4.05
N ASN A 135 8.52 -5.98 -5.27
CA ASN A 135 9.33 -6.93 -6.01
C ASN A 135 10.77 -6.93 -5.48
N SER A 136 11.13 -7.97 -4.73
CA SER A 136 12.45 -8.15 -4.12
C SER A 136 13.43 -8.98 -4.96
N THR A 137 13.09 -9.36 -6.20
CA THR A 137 13.95 -10.22 -7.05
C THR A 137 15.36 -9.66 -7.22
N HIS A 138 15.50 -8.33 -7.28
CA HIS A 138 16.77 -7.64 -7.52
C HIS A 138 17.28 -6.85 -6.30
N LEU A 139 16.67 -7.03 -5.13
CA LEU A 139 17.04 -6.31 -3.92
C LEU A 139 17.95 -7.18 -3.03
N GLY A 140 18.91 -6.54 -2.39
CA GLY A 140 19.70 -7.17 -1.33
C GLY A 140 18.86 -7.49 -0.10
N GLN A 141 19.35 -8.41 0.73
CA GLN A 141 18.66 -8.81 1.97
C GLN A 141 18.41 -7.61 2.90
N ALA A 142 19.41 -6.74 3.10
CA ALA A 142 19.29 -5.55 3.94
C ALA A 142 18.22 -4.56 3.42
N GLU A 143 18.10 -4.40 2.09
CA GLU A 143 17.08 -3.53 1.48
C GLU A 143 15.68 -4.11 1.66
N CYS A 144 15.53 -5.44 1.54
CA CYS A 144 14.27 -6.14 1.81
C CYS A 144 13.87 -5.99 3.27
N GLN A 145 14.82 -6.17 4.19
CA GLN A 145 14.59 -6.03 5.61
C GLN A 145 14.18 -4.60 5.97
N ALA A 146 14.92 -3.59 5.51
CA ALA A 146 14.59 -2.18 5.77
C ALA A 146 13.20 -1.80 5.24
N TRP A 147 12.84 -2.29 4.05
CA TRP A 147 11.50 -2.07 3.50
C TRP A 147 10.42 -2.73 4.35
N LEU A 148 10.63 -3.98 4.77
CA LEU A 148 9.67 -4.74 5.55
C LEU A 148 9.52 -4.17 6.97
N GLU A 149 10.59 -3.70 7.58
CA GLU A 149 10.55 -2.96 8.85
C GLU A 149 9.69 -1.69 8.71
N GLN A 150 9.88 -0.92 7.65
CA GLN A 150 9.06 0.26 7.38
C GLN A 150 7.59 -0.10 7.15
N TRP A 151 7.32 -1.17 6.39
CA TRP A 151 5.98 -1.68 6.17
C TRP A 151 5.30 -2.06 7.49
N LEU A 152 5.97 -2.86 8.33
CA LEU A 152 5.42 -3.33 9.62
C LEU A 152 5.19 -2.16 10.58
N GLY A 153 6.11 -1.18 10.61
CA GLY A 153 5.95 0.05 11.38
C GLY A 153 4.72 0.86 10.98
N LEU A 154 4.27 0.75 9.73
CA LEU A 154 2.99 1.32 9.30
C LEU A 154 1.81 0.39 9.62
N SER A 155 1.86 -0.84 9.14
CA SER A 155 0.68 -1.71 9.10
C SER A 155 0.20 -2.11 10.50
N CYS A 156 1.12 -2.24 11.46
CA CYS A 156 0.79 -2.58 12.84
C CYS A 156 0.26 -1.38 13.64
N GLU A 157 0.59 -0.14 13.25
CA GLU A 157 0.08 1.11 13.83
C GLU A 157 -1.33 1.46 13.35
N LEU A 158 -1.70 1.03 12.14
CA LEU A 158 -2.99 1.36 11.55
C LEU A 158 -4.15 0.57 12.17
N GLN A 159 -5.30 1.23 12.29
CA GLN A 159 -6.56 0.62 12.69
C GLN A 159 -7.27 -0.02 11.49
N ALA A 160 -8.22 -0.93 11.76
CA ALA A 160 -9.01 -1.57 10.69
C ALA A 160 -9.81 -0.55 9.86
N SER A 161 -10.25 0.55 10.47
CA SER A 161 -10.91 1.68 9.79
C SER A 161 -10.00 2.38 8.78
N GLU A 162 -8.68 2.25 8.91
CA GLU A 162 -7.66 2.88 8.08
C GLU A 162 -7.08 1.90 7.04
N ALA A 163 -7.68 0.71 6.86
CA ALA A 163 -7.22 -0.31 5.91
C ALA A 163 -7.05 0.22 4.48
N SER A 164 -7.81 1.26 4.10
CA SER A 164 -7.61 1.95 2.83
C SER A 164 -6.18 2.51 2.70
N LEU A 165 -5.65 3.18 3.73
CA LEU A 165 -4.27 3.68 3.71
C LEU A 165 -3.27 2.54 3.52
N LEU A 166 -3.49 1.40 4.20
CA LEU A 166 -2.61 0.23 4.05
C LEU A 166 -2.62 -0.29 2.60
N ALA A 167 -3.79 -0.37 1.97
CA ALA A 167 -3.93 -0.76 0.57
C ALA A 167 -3.19 0.20 -0.39
N HIS A 168 -3.29 1.51 -0.16
CA HIS A 168 -2.55 2.50 -0.95
C HIS A 168 -1.04 2.40 -0.69
N SER A 169 -0.64 2.07 0.53
CA SER A 169 0.77 2.03 0.94
C SER A 169 1.56 0.92 0.25
N MET A 170 0.89 -0.14 -0.21
CA MET A 170 1.51 -1.15 -1.10
C MET A 170 2.09 -0.51 -2.35
N VAL A 171 1.44 0.53 -2.87
CA VAL A 171 1.93 1.31 -4.01
C VAL A 171 2.91 2.39 -3.57
N LEU A 172 2.54 3.18 -2.56
CA LEU A 172 3.35 4.33 -2.13
C LEU A 172 4.76 3.94 -1.67
N LEU A 173 4.88 2.80 -0.97
CA LEU A 173 6.17 2.30 -0.49
C LEU A 173 6.97 1.52 -1.55
N SER A 174 6.31 0.96 -2.57
CA SER A 174 6.97 0.06 -3.54
C SER A 174 7.27 0.72 -4.88
N LEU A 175 6.58 1.81 -5.25
CA LEU A 175 6.69 2.43 -6.57
C LEU A 175 8.13 2.80 -6.92
N ASN A 176 8.79 3.50 -6.00
CA ASN A 176 10.16 4.02 -6.14
C ASN A 176 11.19 3.16 -5.41
N TYR A 177 10.82 1.92 -5.07
CA TYR A 177 11.69 0.94 -4.43
C TYR A 177 12.23 -0.03 -5.48
N THR A 178 12.85 0.54 -6.50
CA THR A 178 13.64 -0.17 -7.51
C THR A 178 15.11 0.13 -7.25
N GLN A 179 16.02 -0.68 -7.81
CA GLN A 179 17.45 -0.37 -7.81
C GLN A 179 17.71 1.06 -8.35
N PRO A 180 18.78 1.73 -7.87
CA PRO A 180 19.20 3.05 -8.37
C PRO A 180 19.54 3.04 -9.87
#